data_AF-A0A7X6XCH8-F1
#
_entry.id   AF-A0A7X6XCH8-F1
#
_cell.length_a   1.000
_cell.length_b   1.000
_cell.length_c   1.000
_cell.angle_alpha   90.00
_cell.angle_beta   90.00
_cell.angle_gamma   90.00
#
_symmetry.space_group_name_H-M   'P 1'
#
loop_
_entity.id
_entity.type
_entity.pdbx_description
1 polymer ?
#
loop_
_entity_poly.entity_id
_entity_poly.type
_entity_poly.pdbx_seq_one_letter_code
_entity_poly.pdbx_strand_id
1 'polypeptide(L)'
;MKITYHGHSCVQIDNLIIDPWLTENPVANITLDEVVVDYILVTHGHNDHIGDTLELAKKYDALVISTVEIADYFENKGVRTFGLQPGGQYAFEFGSVKMTPAIHGSS
;
A
#
# COMPACT_ATOMS: atom_id res chain seq x y z
N MET A 1 4.10 17.77 -0.05
CA MET A 1 4.95 16.65 0.37
C MET A 1 5.35 16.76 1.81
N LYS A 2 4.55 16.12 2.67
CA LYS A 2 4.86 15.75 4.03
C LYS A 2 5.04 14.24 4.08
N ILE A 3 6.12 13.77 4.68
CA ILE A 3 6.41 12.34 4.86
C ILE A 3 6.31 12.03 6.35
N THR A 4 5.51 11.02 6.70
CA THR A 4 5.27 10.60 8.08
C THR A 4 5.57 9.12 8.21
N TYR A 5 6.30 8.75 9.25
CA TYR A 5 6.60 7.36 9.59
C TYR A 5 5.61 6.86 10.65
N HIS A 6 4.96 5.73 10.39
CA HIS A 6 3.93 5.15 11.25
C HIS A 6 4.36 3.83 11.90
N GLY A 7 5.65 3.49 11.88
CA GLY A 7 6.17 2.26 12.46
C GLY A 7 6.31 1.13 11.45
N HIS A 8 7.22 0.18 11.74
CA HIS A 8 7.62 -0.91 10.83
C HIS A 8 8.01 -0.41 9.43
N SER A 9 7.31 -0.84 8.37
CA SER A 9 7.42 -0.39 6.98
C SER A 9 6.37 0.65 6.57
N CYS A 10 5.47 1.03 7.48
CA CYS A 10 4.36 1.93 7.19
C CYS A 10 4.82 3.39 7.06
N VAL A 11 4.72 3.94 5.85
CA VAL A 11 5.14 5.31 5.52
C VAL A 11 4.02 6.01 4.76
N GLN A 12 3.62 7.19 5.22
CA GLN A 12 2.63 8.03 4.53
C GLN A 12 3.31 9.25 3.89
N ILE A 13 2.99 9.51 2.62
CA ILE A 13 3.45 10.64 1.82
C ILE A 13 2.21 11.39 1.33
N ASP A 14 1.89 12.53 1.93
CA ASP A 14 0.62 13.24 1.70
C ASP A 14 -0.59 12.26 1.80
N ASN A 15 -1.31 12.00 0.70
CA ASN A 15 -2.46 11.06 0.65
C ASN A 15 -2.08 9.66 0.11
N LEU A 16 -0.80 9.31 0.06
CA LEU A 16 -0.33 7.98 -0.32
C LEU A 16 0.21 7.27 0.92
N ILE A 17 -0.10 5.98 1.10
CA ILE A 17 0.49 5.16 2.17
C ILE A 17 1.16 3.92 1.59
N ILE A 18 2.30 3.55 2.16
CA ILE A 18 3.09 2.38 1.78
C ILE A 18 3.00 1.37 2.92
N ASP A 19 2.73 0.11 2.60
CA ASP A 19 2.69 -1.04 3.52
C ASP A 19 1.89 -0.76 4.82
N PRO A 20 0.57 -0.55 4.73
CA PRO A 20 -0.23 -0.03 5.83
C PRO A 20 -0.57 -1.10 6.89
N TRP A 21 0.44 -1.59 7.61
CA TRP A 21 0.25 -2.43 8.80
C TRP A 21 0.14 -1.55 10.06
N LEU A 22 -1.10 -1.29 10.47
CA LEU A 22 -1.45 -0.39 11.56
C LEU A 22 -2.13 -1.13 12.72
N THR A 23 -3.18 -1.90 12.46
CA THR A 23 -4.05 -2.47 13.51
C THR A 23 -3.30 -3.43 14.44
N GLU A 24 -2.46 -4.30 13.89
CA GLU A 24 -1.68 -5.28 14.68
C GLU A 24 -0.24 -4.81 14.95
N ASN A 25 0.13 -3.62 14.50
CA ASN A 25 1.48 -3.09 14.66
C ASN A 25 1.66 -2.46 16.06
N PRO A 26 2.51 -3.04 16.93
CA PRO A 26 2.64 -2.60 18.32
C PRO A 26 3.30 -1.22 18.48
N VAL A 27 3.92 -0.70 17.41
CA VAL A 27 4.56 0.61 17.40
C VAL A 27 3.87 1.60 16.46
N ALA A 28 2.68 1.27 15.95
CA ALA A 28 1.88 2.20 15.17
C ALA A 28 1.53 3.44 16.00
N ASN A 29 1.77 4.62 15.43
CA ASN A 29 1.50 5.91 16.07
C ASN A 29 0.20 6.56 15.57
N ILE A 30 -0.56 5.84 14.74
CA ILE A 30 -1.82 6.27 14.16
C ILE A 30 -2.76 5.06 14.07
N THR A 31 -4.06 5.30 14.17
CA THR A 31 -5.09 4.28 13.97
C THR A 31 -5.63 4.32 12.55
N LEU A 32 -6.24 3.21 12.11
CA LEU A 32 -6.89 3.10 10.79
C LEU A 32 -7.91 4.23 10.54
N ASP A 33 -8.60 4.69 11.59
CA ASP A 33 -9.61 5.73 11.48
C ASP A 33 -9.07 7.13 11.21
N GLU A 34 -7.82 7.38 11.57
CA GLU A 34 -7.15 8.66 11.40
C GLU A 34 -6.45 8.79 10.03
N VAL A 35 -6.27 7.69 9.31
CA VAL A 35 -5.65 7.67 7.98
C VAL A 35 -6.65 8.13 6.93
N VAL A 36 -6.22 9.02 6.02
CA VAL A 36 -6.96 9.41 4.80
C VAL A 36 -6.02 9.27 3.62
N VAL A 37 -6.39 8.47 2.62
CA VAL A 37 -5.51 8.10 1.51
C VAL A 37 -6.28 7.95 0.20
N ASP A 38 -5.62 8.34 -0.90
CA ASP A 38 -6.08 8.14 -2.28
C ASP A 38 -5.37 6.94 -2.95
N TYR A 39 -4.15 6.61 -2.47
CA TYR A 39 -3.30 5.56 -3.02
C TYR A 39 -2.68 4.71 -1.92
N ILE A 40 -2.63 3.41 -2.14
CA ILE A 40 -1.99 2.44 -1.24
C ILE A 40 -0.95 1.67 -2.04
N LEU A 41 0.30 1.69 -1.63
CA LEU A 41 1.37 0.91 -2.23
C LEU A 41 1.69 -0.27 -1.33
N VAL A 42 1.69 -1.47 -1.90
CA VAL A 42 2.06 -2.70 -1.17
C VAL A 42 3.29 -3.31 -1.83
N THR A 43 4.33 -3.54 -1.04
CA THR A 43 5.62 -4.05 -1.55
C THR A 43 5.59 -5.54 -1.86
N HIS A 44 4.99 -6.35 -0.96
CA HIS A 44 4.85 -7.80 -1.09
C HIS A 44 3.74 -8.33 -0.15
N GLY A 45 3.41 -9.62 -0.27
CA GLY A 45 2.20 -10.22 0.33
C GLY A 45 2.24 -10.55 1.83
N HIS A 46 3.33 -10.29 2.55
CA HIS A 46 3.38 -10.62 3.98
C HIS A 46 2.39 -9.75 4.78
N ASN A 47 1.76 -10.34 5.81
CA ASN A 47 0.72 -9.69 6.61
C ASN A 47 1.17 -8.37 7.26
N ASP A 48 2.44 -8.29 7.69
CA ASP A 48 3.04 -7.09 8.27
C ASP A 48 3.37 -6.00 7.23
N HIS A 49 3.01 -6.22 5.95
CA HIS A 49 3.08 -5.24 4.86
C HIS A 49 1.71 -4.99 4.23
N ILE A 50 0.95 -6.04 3.87
CA ILE A 50 -0.41 -5.87 3.34
C ILE A 50 -1.34 -5.23 4.37
N GLY A 51 -1.21 -5.60 5.65
CA GLY A 51 -1.95 -5.05 6.78
C GLY A 51 -3.40 -4.69 6.49
N ASP A 52 -3.71 -3.42 6.73
CA ASP A 52 -5.04 -2.83 6.66
C ASP A 52 -5.43 -2.36 5.24
N THR A 53 -4.68 -2.77 4.21
CA THR A 53 -4.88 -2.33 2.81
C THR A 53 -6.32 -2.47 2.34
N LEU A 54 -6.94 -3.63 2.58
CA LEU A 54 -8.30 -3.89 2.11
C LEU A 54 -9.32 -2.93 2.74
N GLU A 55 -9.17 -2.67 4.03
CA GLU A 55 -10.09 -1.83 4.80
C GLU A 55 -9.96 -0.37 4.38
N LEU A 56 -8.72 0.14 4.29
CA LEU A 56 -8.43 1.49 3.79
C LEU A 56 -8.90 1.67 2.35
N ALA A 57 -8.63 0.70 1.47
CA ALA A 57 -9.04 0.76 0.07
C ALA A 57 -10.57 0.84 -0.08
N LYS A 58 -11.32 0.06 0.71
CA LYS A 58 -12.79 0.14 0.73
C LYS A 58 -13.30 1.44 1.33
N LYS A 59 -12.69 1.91 2.41
CA LYS A 59 -13.13 3.11 3.14
C LYS A 59 -13.01 4.37 2.30
N TYR A 60 -11.95 4.48 1.49
CA TYR A 60 -11.62 5.69 0.74
C TYR A 60 -11.72 5.54 -0.78
N ASP A 61 -12.15 4.39 -1.29
CA ASP A 61 -12.06 4.03 -2.72
C ASP A 61 -10.63 4.23 -3.27
N ALA A 62 -9.62 3.94 -2.43
CA ALA A 62 -8.21 4.17 -2.75
C ALA A 62 -7.70 3.16 -3.79
N LEU A 63 -6.78 3.59 -4.66
CA LEU A 63 -6.15 2.72 -5.65
C LEU A 63 -4.99 1.94 -5.01
N VAL A 64 -5.08 0.61 -5.01
CA VAL A 64 -4.01 -0.27 -4.54
C VAL A 64 -3.01 -0.56 -5.66
N ILE A 65 -1.74 -0.20 -5.47
CA ILE A 65 -0.65 -0.40 -6.43
C ILE A 65 0.32 -1.43 -5.85
N SER A 66 0.53 -2.55 -6.55
CA SER A 66 1.43 -3.62 -6.09
C SER A 66 1.90 -4.49 -7.26
N THR A 67 2.51 -5.65 -7.00
CA THR A 67 2.71 -6.67 -8.03
C THR A 67 1.37 -7.12 -8.62
N VAL A 68 1.36 -7.63 -9.85
CA VAL A 68 0.13 -8.07 -10.54
C VAL A 68 -0.65 -9.08 -9.68
N GLU A 69 0.02 -10.06 -9.08
CA GLU A 69 -0.63 -11.09 -8.27
C GLU A 69 -1.32 -10.53 -7.01
N ILE A 70 -0.71 -9.53 -6.36
CA ILE A 70 -1.28 -8.87 -5.18
C ILE A 70 -2.42 -7.93 -5.62
N ALA A 71 -2.25 -7.22 -6.73
CA ALA A 71 -3.30 -6.39 -7.31
C ALA A 71 -4.54 -7.23 -7.68
N ASP A 72 -4.36 -8.40 -8.31
CA ASP A 72 -5.45 -9.32 -8.64
C ASP A 72 -6.13 -9.87 -7.37
N TYR A 73 -5.36 -10.16 -6.32
CA TYR A 73 -5.91 -10.60 -5.02
C TYR A 73 -6.86 -9.57 -4.42
N PHE A 74 -6.49 -8.28 -4.43
CA PHE A 74 -7.32 -7.20 -3.93
C PHE A 74 -8.47 -6.86 -4.88
N GLU A 75 -8.27 -6.91 -6.19
CA GLU A 75 -9.33 -6.73 -7.19
C GLU A 75 -10.46 -7.75 -6.99
N ASN A 76 -10.11 -9.02 -6.77
CA ASN A 76 -11.06 -10.09 -6.46
C ASN A 76 -11.85 -9.85 -5.14
N LYS A 77 -11.41 -8.92 -4.30
CA LYS A 77 -12.13 -8.48 -3.09
C LYS A 77 -12.92 -7.18 -3.28
N GLY A 78 -12.97 -6.68 -4.52
CA GLY A 78 -13.81 -5.55 -4.94
C GLY A 78 -13.24 -4.17 -4.69
N VAL A 79 -11.91 -4.00 -4.71
CA VAL A 79 -11.25 -2.68 -4.63
C VAL A 79 -10.50 -2.35 -5.91
N ARG A 80 -10.28 -1.06 -6.17
CA ARG A 80 -9.53 -0.60 -7.35
C ARG A 80 -8.06 -0.95 -7.20
N THR A 81 -7.46 -1.55 -8.22
CA THR A 81 -6.05 -1.92 -8.19
C THR A 81 -5.32 -1.54 -9.48
N PHE A 82 -3.99 -1.51 -9.39
CA PHE A 82 -3.10 -1.34 -10.53
C PHE A 82 -1.87 -2.24 -10.35
N GLY A 83 -1.77 -3.26 -11.19
CA GLY A 83 -0.64 -4.19 -11.19
C GLY A 83 0.60 -3.63 -11.88
N LEU A 84 1.74 -3.73 -11.22
CA LEU A 84 3.08 -3.54 -11.76
C LEU A 84 3.90 -4.82 -11.58
N GLN A 85 5.13 -4.85 -12.09
CA GLN A 85 6.11 -5.89 -11.79
C GLN A 85 7.48 -5.24 -11.59
N PRO A 86 8.44 -5.89 -10.91
CA PRO A 86 9.78 -5.36 -10.72
C PRO A 86 10.42 -4.85 -12.03
N GLY A 87 10.90 -3.61 -12.00
CA GLY A 87 11.42 -2.88 -13.16
C GLY A 87 10.39 -2.01 -13.88
N GLY A 88 9.10 -2.31 -13.74
CA GLY A 88 7.99 -1.53 -14.31
C GLY A 88 7.81 -0.17 -13.64
N GLN A 89 7.41 0.82 -14.41
CA GLN A 89 7.13 2.18 -13.96
C GLN A 89 5.86 2.71 -14.64
N TYR A 90 5.07 3.48 -13.89
CA TYR A 90 3.89 4.16 -14.41
C TYR A 90 3.77 5.57 -13.82
N ALA A 91 3.24 6.50 -14.61
CA ALA A 91 2.98 7.89 -14.21
C ALA A 91 1.50 8.05 -13.82
N PHE A 92 1.26 8.31 -12.54
CA PHE A 92 -0.03 8.66 -11.95
C PHE A 92 -0.16 10.18 -11.80
N GLU A 93 -1.34 10.65 -11.41
CA GLU A 93 -1.61 12.08 -11.22
C GLU A 93 -0.69 12.72 -10.17
N PHE A 94 -0.31 11.98 -9.13
CA PHE A 94 0.57 12.46 -8.06
C PHE A 94 2.07 12.35 -8.37
N GLY A 95 2.45 11.60 -9.42
CA GLY A 95 3.85 11.32 -9.74
C GLY A 95 4.08 9.94 -10.36
N SER A 96 5.34 9.57 -10.54
CA SER A 96 5.71 8.25 -11.07
C SER A 96 6.02 7.25 -9.95
N VAL A 97 5.50 6.03 -10.07
CA VAL A 97 5.85 4.89 -9.21
C VAL A 97 6.61 3.88 -10.05
N LYS A 98 7.74 3.40 -9.51
CA LYS A 98 8.52 2.31 -10.09
C LYS A 98 8.67 1.20 -9.06
N MET A 99 8.30 -0.03 -9.41
CA MET A 99 8.61 -1.19 -8.58
C MET A 99 10.07 -1.57 -8.79
N THR A 100 10.86 -1.58 -7.72
CA THR A 100 12.26 -2.01 -7.77
C THR A 100 12.39 -3.48 -7.39
N PRO A 101 13.36 -4.23 -7.96
CA PRO A 101 13.63 -5.60 -7.53
C PRO A 101 14.01 -5.69 -6.04
N ALA A 102 13.54 -6.74 -5.38
CA ALA A 102 13.91 -7.12 -4.02
C ALA A 102 14.16 -8.63 -3.94
N ILE A 103 15.08 -9.08 -3.08
CA ILE A 103 15.31 -10.50 -2.80
C ILE A 103 14.57 -10.83 -1.52
N HIS A 104 13.32 -11.27 -1.65
CA HIS A 104 12.44 -11.59 -0.52
C HIS A 104 11.31 -12.53 -0.93
N GLY A 105 10.55 -13.02 0.04
CA GLY A 105 9.34 -13.83 -0.19
C GLY A 105 8.07 -12.98 -0.37
N SER A 106 7.01 -13.63 -0.83
CA SER A 106 5.63 -13.13 -0.80
C SER A 106 4.72 -14.31 -0.43
N SER A 107 3.74 -14.06 0.44
CA SER A 107 2.85 -15.09 1.02
C SER A 107 1.39 -14.80 0.75
#